data_AF-A0A923CNY3-F1
#
_entry.id   AF-A0A923CNY3-F1
#
_cell.length_a   1.000
_cell.length_b   1.000
_cell.length_c   1.000
_cell.angle_alpha   90.00
_cell.angle_beta   90.00
_cell.angle_gamma   90.00
#
_symmetry.space_group_name_H-M   'P 1'
#
loop_
_entity.id
_entity.type
_entity.pdbx_description
1 polymer ?
#
loop_
_entity_poly.entity_id
_entity_poly.type
_entity_poly.pdbx_seq_one_letter_code
_entity_poly.pdbx_strand_id
1 'polypeptide(L)'
;MSKTAAWPVAPPKDERSVRRIAFSQTLSRWDVKISPYLYISPFFILFAITGMFPLAYTAWVSVHEWNLIGGQGDFVWFDNYAFVLSQPPFWIALRNTFSIFLISAVPQIAFALLIAAVLDRNLRAKTFWRMGVL
;
A
#
# COMPACT_ATOMS: atom_id res chain seq x y z
N MET A 1 -27.46 -60.21 53.91
CA MET A 1 -26.97 -61.06 52.80
C MET A 1 -27.09 -60.29 51.50
N SER A 2 -25.97 -59.79 50.96
CA SER A 2 -25.72 -59.63 49.52
C SER A 2 -24.34 -59.01 49.33
N LYS A 3 -23.34 -59.86 49.05
CA LYS A 3 -22.01 -59.45 48.58
C LYS A 3 -22.18 -58.86 47.17
N THR A 4 -21.69 -57.65 46.94
CA THR A 4 -21.40 -57.15 45.59
C THR A 4 -19.90 -57.21 45.34
N ALA A 5 -19.55 -57.81 44.20
CA ALA A 5 -18.20 -58.16 43.78
C ALA A 5 -17.36 -56.91 43.48
N ALA A 6 -16.14 -56.86 44.00
CA ALA A 6 -15.13 -55.89 43.62
C ALA A 6 -14.51 -56.30 42.28
N TRP A 7 -14.56 -55.39 41.29
CA TRP A 7 -13.91 -55.56 39.99
C TRP A 7 -12.41 -55.28 40.10
N PRO A 8 -11.51 -56.05 39.45
CA PRO A 8 -10.09 -55.72 39.43
C PRO A 8 -9.85 -54.53 38.48
N VAL A 9 -9.39 -53.41 39.03
CA VAL A 9 -8.98 -52.23 38.25
C VAL A 9 -7.64 -52.56 37.59
N ALA A 10 -7.63 -52.78 36.27
CA ALA A 10 -6.39 -52.82 35.51
C ALA A 10 -5.75 -51.42 35.53
N PRO A 11 -4.44 -51.27 35.79
CA PRO A 11 -3.81 -49.96 35.74
C PRO A 11 -3.89 -49.41 34.31
N PRO A 12 -4.24 -48.13 34.11
CA PRO A 12 -4.15 -47.52 32.78
C PRO A 12 -2.68 -47.54 32.36
N LYS A 13 -2.41 -48.08 31.15
CA LYS A 13 -1.08 -48.03 30.53
C LYS A 13 -0.73 -46.58 30.21
N ASP A 14 0.13 -45.99 31.03
CA ASP A 14 0.84 -44.74 30.73
C ASP A 14 1.87 -44.96 29.62
N GLU A 15 1.41 -45.01 28.36
CA GLU A 15 2.28 -45.06 27.19
C GLU A 15 1.77 -44.16 26.05
N ARG A 16 1.54 -42.89 26.34
CA ARG A 16 1.59 -41.86 25.29
C ARG A 16 2.88 -41.08 25.44
N SER A 17 3.95 -41.65 24.88
CA SER A 17 5.19 -40.92 24.61
C SER A 17 4.86 -39.79 23.64
N VAL A 18 4.64 -38.59 24.18
CA VAL A 18 4.47 -37.37 23.40
C VAL A 18 5.81 -37.11 22.72
N ARG A 19 5.93 -37.59 21.48
CA ARG A 19 7.08 -37.40 20.60
C ARG A 19 7.28 -35.90 20.44
N ARG A 20 8.19 -35.31 21.22
CA ARG A 20 8.56 -33.90 21.09
C ARG A 20 9.19 -33.72 19.72
N ILE A 21 8.45 -33.09 18.81
CA ILE A 21 8.93 -32.68 17.50
C ILE A 21 9.93 -31.54 17.75
N ALA A 22 11.18 -31.90 18.06
CA ALA A 22 12.24 -30.95 18.43
C ALA A 22 13.07 -30.48 17.22
N PHE A 23 12.72 -30.89 15.99
CA PHE A 23 13.50 -30.58 14.80
C PHE A 23 12.95 -29.42 13.96
N SER A 24 11.68 -29.03 14.15
CA SER A 24 11.05 -27.91 13.42
C SER A 24 11.13 -26.56 14.13
N GLN A 25 11.60 -26.52 15.38
CA GLN A 25 11.57 -25.31 16.20
C GLN A 25 12.65 -24.27 15.82
N THR A 26 13.78 -24.70 15.26
CA THR A 26 14.85 -23.80 14.81
C THR A 26 14.55 -23.18 13.45
N LEU A 27 13.94 -23.93 12.51
CA LEU A 27 13.45 -23.38 11.23
C LEU A 27 12.30 -22.39 11.43
N SER A 28 11.41 -22.66 12.40
CA SER A 28 10.27 -21.79 12.73
C SER A 28 10.68 -20.38 13.17
N ARG A 29 11.83 -20.20 13.84
CA ARG A 29 12.27 -18.86 14.27
C ARG A 29 12.80 -17.99 13.12
N TRP A 30 13.39 -18.61 12.10
CA TRP A 30 13.83 -17.90 10.90
C TRP A 30 12.66 -17.60 9.97
N ASP A 31 11.72 -18.54 9.86
CA ASP A 31 10.43 -18.38 9.20
C ASP A 31 9.67 -17.17 9.78
N VAL A 32 9.49 -17.08 11.11
CA VAL A 32 8.80 -15.94 11.74
C VAL A 32 9.50 -14.58 11.48
N LYS A 33 10.83 -14.56 11.35
CA LYS A 33 11.59 -13.31 11.13
C LYS A 33 11.63 -12.87 9.67
N ILE A 34 11.69 -13.81 8.73
CA ILE A 34 11.86 -13.53 7.29
C ILE A 34 10.51 -13.50 6.55
N SER A 35 9.53 -14.29 7.00
CA SER A 35 8.23 -14.41 6.33
C SER A 35 7.46 -13.12 6.17
N PRO A 36 7.47 -12.16 7.12
CA PRO A 36 6.85 -10.85 6.89
C PRO A 36 7.47 -10.09 5.70
N TYR A 37 8.79 -10.16 5.52
CA TYR A 37 9.47 -9.51 4.39
C TYR A 37 9.20 -10.22 3.07
N LEU A 38 9.09 -11.56 3.09
CA LEU A 38 8.77 -12.37 1.93
C LEU A 38 7.34 -12.15 1.42
N TYR A 39 6.38 -11.83 2.32
CA TYR A 39 5.02 -11.47 1.91
C TYR A 39 4.93 -10.09 1.28
N ILE A 40 5.78 -9.17 1.71
CA ILE A 40 5.79 -7.78 1.23
C ILE A 40 6.72 -7.60 0.01
N SER A 41 7.69 -8.51 -0.18
CA SER A 41 8.67 -8.42 -1.26
C SER A 41 8.09 -8.39 -2.69
N PRO A 42 6.99 -9.10 -3.04
CA PRO A 42 6.48 -9.06 -4.42
C PRO A 42 6.00 -7.65 -4.81
N PHE A 43 5.40 -6.93 -3.85
CA PHE A 43 5.01 -5.54 -4.05
C PHE A 43 6.24 -4.65 -4.28
N PHE A 44 7.26 -4.76 -3.42
CA PHE A 44 8.45 -3.91 -3.54
C PHE A 44 9.29 -4.21 -4.78
N ILE A 45 9.37 -5.48 -5.19
CA ILE A 45 10.06 -5.86 -6.44
C ILE A 45 9.33 -5.23 -7.62
N LEU A 46 8.01 -5.38 -7.69
CA LEU A 46 7.22 -4.79 -8.77
C LEU A 46 7.33 -3.27 -8.76
N PHE A 47 7.15 -2.63 -7.59
CA PHE A 47 7.32 -1.19 -7.41
C PHE A 47 8.72 -0.71 -7.78
N ALA A 48 9.77 -1.45 -7.44
CA ALA A 48 11.14 -1.08 -7.77
C ALA A 48 11.35 -1.05 -9.29
N ILE A 49 10.80 -2.02 -10.02
CA ILE A 49 10.98 -2.15 -11.47
C ILE A 49 10.05 -1.20 -12.24
N THR A 50 8.80 -1.06 -11.83
CA THR A 50 7.79 -0.32 -12.60
C THR A 50 7.51 1.09 -12.08
N GLY A 51 7.82 1.37 -10.82
CA GLY A 51 7.63 2.67 -10.19
C GLY A 51 8.95 3.42 -9.97
N MET A 52 9.83 2.84 -9.15
CA MET A 52 11.07 3.48 -8.73
C MET A 52 12.07 3.62 -9.88
N PHE A 53 12.29 2.57 -10.67
CA PHE A 53 13.24 2.60 -11.79
C PHE A 53 12.94 3.71 -12.79
N PRO A 54 11.72 3.86 -13.37
CA PRO A 54 11.45 4.94 -14.30
C PRO A 54 11.56 6.32 -13.63
N LEU A 55 11.15 6.47 -12.36
CA LEU A 55 11.33 7.71 -11.61
C LEU A 55 12.81 8.10 -11.47
N ALA A 56 13.66 7.16 -11.06
CA ALA A 56 15.09 7.36 -10.92
C ALA A 56 15.74 7.68 -12.28
N TYR A 57 15.31 7.00 -13.33
CA TYR A 57 15.77 7.28 -14.69
C TYR A 57 15.34 8.67 -15.18
N THR A 58 14.09 9.09 -14.97
CA THR A 58 13.64 10.45 -15.29
C THR A 58 14.42 11.50 -14.50
N ALA A 59 14.71 11.25 -13.21
CA ALA A 59 15.55 12.14 -12.42
C ALA A 59 16.98 12.23 -12.98
N TRP A 60 17.57 11.10 -13.38
CA TRP A 60 18.88 11.07 -14.03
C TRP A 60 18.88 11.84 -15.36
N VAL A 61 17.86 11.66 -16.19
CA VAL A 61 17.72 12.39 -17.47
C VAL A 61 17.47 13.87 -17.25
N SER A 62 16.76 14.28 -16.19
CA SER A 62 16.44 15.70 -15.93
C SER A 62 17.67 16.59 -15.73
N VAL A 63 18.79 16.00 -15.31
CA VAL A 63 20.08 16.67 -15.07
C VAL A 63 21.08 16.49 -16.23
N HIS A 64 20.70 15.78 -17.28
CA HIS A 64 21.48 15.62 -18.51
C HIS A 64 20.79 16.35 -19.66
N GLU A 65 21.57 16.81 -20.63
CA GLU A 65 21.01 17.28 -21.88
C GLU A 65 20.37 16.08 -22.60
N TRP A 66 19.14 16.23 -23.08
CA TRP A 66 18.44 15.16 -23.78
C TRP A 66 17.95 15.66 -25.12
N ASN A 67 18.56 15.16 -26.20
CA ASN A 67 18.18 15.49 -27.56
C ASN A 67 17.37 14.35 -28.16
N LEU A 68 16.18 14.65 -28.68
CA LEU A 68 15.26 13.64 -29.25
C LEU A 68 15.87 12.86 -30.42
N ILE A 69 16.84 13.46 -31.11
CA ILE A 69 17.54 12.90 -32.28
C ILE A 69 18.95 12.39 -31.90
N GLY A 70 19.62 13.03 -30.94
CA GLY A 70 21.01 12.75 -30.57
C GLY A 70 21.20 11.81 -29.36
N GLY A 71 20.13 11.51 -28.63
CA GLY A 71 20.19 10.72 -27.39
C GLY A 71 20.65 11.54 -26.18
N GLN A 72 21.26 10.85 -25.21
CA GLN A 72 21.78 11.46 -23.98
C GLN A 72 23.02 12.30 -24.31
N GLY A 73 22.92 13.60 -24.08
CA GLY A 73 24.02 14.56 -24.15
C GLY A 73 24.76 14.68 -22.82
N ASP A 74 25.50 15.79 -22.66
CA ASP A 74 26.36 16.02 -21.50
C ASP A 74 25.57 16.26 -20.20
N PHE A 75 26.25 16.13 -19.06
CA PHE A 75 25.68 16.43 -17.75
C PHE A 75 25.61 17.94 -17.52
N VAL A 76 24.38 18.48 -17.44
CA VAL A 76 24.10 19.93 -17.40
C VAL A 76 23.48 20.40 -16.08
N TRP A 77 23.49 19.55 -15.06
CA TRP A 77 22.97 19.87 -13.71
C TRP A 77 21.55 20.46 -13.72
N PHE A 78 21.41 21.77 -13.48
CA PHE A 78 20.12 22.44 -13.34
C PHE A 78 19.74 23.32 -14.53
N ASP A 79 20.55 23.35 -15.59
CA ASP A 79 20.33 24.24 -16.73
C ASP A 79 19.01 23.95 -17.45
N ASN A 80 18.60 22.67 -17.52
CA ASN A 80 17.30 22.26 -18.04
C ASN A 80 16.13 22.91 -17.27
N TYR A 81 16.25 23.01 -15.95
CA TYR A 81 15.21 23.62 -15.12
C TYR A 81 15.18 25.14 -15.34
N ALA A 82 16.34 25.79 -15.36
CA ALA A 82 16.43 27.23 -15.64
C ALA A 82 15.86 27.57 -17.02
N PHE A 83 16.17 26.76 -18.03
CA PHE A 83 15.62 26.87 -19.38
C PHE A 83 14.10 26.80 -19.35
N VAL A 84 13.50 25.72 -18.81
CA VAL A 84 12.03 25.56 -18.77
C VAL A 84 11.35 26.68 -17.97
N LEU A 85 11.92 27.10 -16.83
CA LEU A 85 11.36 28.16 -16.00
C LEU A 85 11.39 29.53 -16.68
N SER A 86 12.32 29.76 -17.60
CA SER A 86 12.38 31.00 -18.38
C SER A 86 11.35 31.06 -19.52
N GLN A 87 10.69 29.93 -19.84
CA GLN A 87 9.76 29.85 -20.96
C GLN A 87 8.35 30.34 -20.56
N PRO A 88 7.78 31.34 -21.25
CA PRO A 88 6.39 31.77 -21.00
C PRO A 88 5.34 30.65 -21.10
N PRO A 89 5.43 29.71 -22.08
CA PRO A 89 4.49 28.59 -22.16
C PRO A 89 4.42 27.72 -20.91
N PHE A 90 5.53 27.55 -20.18
CA PHE A 90 5.55 26.79 -18.94
C PHE A 90 4.60 27.40 -17.90
N TRP A 91 4.66 28.72 -17.70
CA TRP A 91 3.81 29.43 -16.76
C TRP A 91 2.34 29.47 -17.17
N ILE A 92 2.07 29.56 -18.47
CA ILE A 92 0.71 29.45 -19.01
C ILE A 92 0.13 28.06 -18.70
N ALA A 93 0.88 27.00 -19.01
CA ALA A 93 0.46 25.64 -18.72
C ALA A 93 0.27 25.40 -17.22
N LEU A 94 1.21 25.85 -16.38
CA LEU A 94 1.14 25.74 -14.93
C LEU A 94 -0.11 26.43 -14.37
N ARG A 95 -0.37 27.67 -14.79
CA ARG A 95 -1.57 28.41 -14.40
C ARG A 95 -2.84 27.68 -14.84
N ASN A 96 -2.88 27.15 -16.05
CA ASN A 96 -4.04 26.43 -16.56
C ASN A 96 -4.31 25.17 -15.72
N THR A 97 -3.29 24.36 -15.43
CA THR A 97 -3.43 23.17 -14.59
C THR A 97 -3.93 23.52 -13.19
N PHE A 98 -3.33 24.51 -12.54
CA PHE A 98 -3.78 24.95 -11.22
C PHE A 98 -5.20 25.54 -11.23
N SER A 99 -5.55 26.29 -12.28
CA SER A 99 -6.88 26.88 -12.41
C SER A 99 -7.94 25.79 -12.58
N ILE A 100 -7.70 24.82 -13.47
CA ILE A 100 -8.60 23.67 -13.68
C ILE A 100 -8.72 22.85 -12.39
N PHE A 101 -7.59 22.55 -11.75
CA PHE A 101 -7.58 21.82 -10.47
C PHE A 101 -8.41 22.54 -9.40
N LEU A 102 -8.21 23.85 -9.22
CA LEU A 102 -8.90 24.60 -8.19
C LEU A 102 -10.40 24.74 -8.49
N ILE A 103 -10.76 25.08 -9.74
CA ILE A 103 -12.16 25.20 -10.18
C ILE A 103 -12.87 23.85 -10.10
N SER A 104 -12.17 22.73 -10.24
CA SER A 104 -12.76 21.38 -10.12
C SER A 104 -12.81 20.89 -8.67
N ALA A 105 -11.68 20.91 -7.97
CA ALA A 105 -11.55 20.32 -6.64
C ALA A 105 -12.29 21.11 -5.55
N VAL A 106 -12.29 22.45 -5.61
CA VAL A 106 -12.91 23.27 -4.56
C VAL A 106 -14.42 23.06 -4.53
N PRO A 107 -15.18 23.17 -5.64
CA PRO A 107 -16.60 22.85 -5.62
C PRO A 107 -16.85 21.40 -5.22
N GLN A 108 -16.06 20.45 -5.72
CA GLN A 108 -16.22 19.03 -5.37
C GLN A 108 -16.12 18.79 -3.85
N ILE A 109 -15.10 19.36 -3.19
CA ILE A 109 -14.93 19.25 -1.74
C ILE A 109 -16.03 20.02 -1.01
N ALA A 110 -16.39 21.22 -1.47
CA ALA A 110 -17.47 22.01 -0.86
C ALA A 110 -18.80 21.26 -0.90
N PHE A 111 -19.17 20.66 -2.03
CA PHE A 111 -20.36 19.83 -2.17
C PHE A 111 -20.28 18.57 -1.30
N ALA A 112 -19.13 17.87 -1.28
CA ALA A 112 -18.95 16.70 -0.42
C ALA A 112 -19.15 17.04 1.06
N LEU A 113 -18.60 18.17 1.52
CA LEU A 113 -18.76 18.66 2.89
C LEU A 113 -20.19 19.12 3.20
N LEU A 114 -20.85 19.81 2.26
CA LEU A 114 -22.25 20.20 2.41
C LEU A 114 -23.15 18.97 2.57
N ILE A 115 -22.99 17.97 1.70
CA ILE A 115 -23.75 16.71 1.78
C ILE A 115 -23.45 15.98 3.10
N ALA A 116 -22.17 15.87 3.47
CA ALA A 116 -21.77 15.24 4.73
C ALA A 116 -22.38 15.95 5.94
N ALA A 117 -22.35 17.28 5.99
CA ALA A 117 -22.91 18.07 7.08
C ALA A 117 -24.44 17.95 7.18
N VAL A 118 -25.15 17.93 6.04
CA VAL A 118 -26.60 17.68 6.01
C VAL A 118 -26.93 16.27 6.53
N LEU A 119 -26.12 15.27 6.18
CA LEU A 119 -26.31 13.88 6.61
C LEU A 119 -26.01 13.68 8.10
N ASP A 120 -25.02 14.39 8.64
CA ASP A 120 -24.60 14.33 10.05
C ASP A 120 -25.64 14.95 11.00
N ARG A 121 -26.35 16.00 10.53
CA ARG A 121 -27.36 16.76 11.30
C ARG A 121 -28.71 16.05 11.52
N ASN A 122 -28.72 14.72 11.68
CA ASN A 122 -29.90 13.96 12.13
C ASN A 122 -31.01 13.74 11.09
N LEU A 123 -30.71 13.06 9.99
CA LEU A 123 -31.76 12.43 9.18
C LEU A 123 -32.00 10.99 9.65
N ARG A 124 -33.26 10.72 10.00
CA ARG A 124 -33.90 9.39 10.03
C ARG A 124 -33.76 8.59 8.71
N ALA A 125 -32.94 9.06 7.76
CA ALA A 125 -32.62 8.48 6.46
C ALA A 125 -31.33 7.63 6.43
N LYS A 126 -30.71 7.30 7.58
CA LYS A 126 -29.64 6.27 7.63
C LYS A 126 -30.04 4.98 6.90
N THR A 127 -31.33 4.63 6.94
CA THR A 127 -31.90 3.45 6.26
C THR A 127 -32.01 3.66 4.74
N PHE A 128 -32.36 4.86 4.27
CA PHE A 128 -32.51 5.16 2.84
C PHE A 128 -31.15 5.21 2.13
N TRP A 129 -30.12 5.78 2.77
CA TRP A 129 -28.75 5.78 2.25
C TRP A 129 -28.12 4.38 2.23
N ARG A 130 -28.42 3.55 3.24
CA ARG A 130 -28.00 2.12 3.27
C ARG A 130 -28.63 1.27 2.17
N MET A 131 -29.84 1.62 1.69
CA MET A 131 -30.49 0.89 0.60
C MET A 131 -30.08 1.36 -0.80
N GLY A 132 -29.52 2.56 -0.96
CA GLY A 132 -29.04 3.07 -2.25
C GLY A 132 -27.57 2.80 -2.55
N VAL A 133 -26.79 2.36 -1.54
CA VAL A 133 -25.36 2.02 -1.65
C VAL A 133 -25.13 0.50 -1.82
N LEU A 134 -26.17 -0.33 -1.63
CA LEU A 134 -26.20 -1.76 -1.99
C LEU A 134 -26.74 -1.93 -3.41
#